data_AF-A0A9X4IZH6-F1
#
_entry.id   AF-A0A9X4IZH6-F1
#
_cell.length_a   1.000
_cell.length_b   1.000
_cell.length_c   1.000
_cell.angle_alpha   90.00
_cell.angle_beta   90.00
_cell.angle_gamma   90.00
#
_symmetry.space_group_name_H-M   'P 1'
#
loop_
_entity.id
_entity.type
_entity.pdbx_description
1 polymer ?
#
loop_
_entity_poly.entity_id
_entity_poly.type
_entity_poly.pdbx_seq_one_letter_code
_entity_poly.pdbx_strand_id
1 'polypeptide(L)'
;MLNYGFQRLALIGSAGYQRAELPLDDSVSLIAPNNHGKTSLINALQFLLIIDQRRMDFGSHSVEKARRFYFPNNSAYILLEVILPQTGTVVFGCVGKGVGHDYEYFAYKGELNLGDYRLADGHIVTQPKLVNHLASHQHRVYQYNERDFRHLIYGGAKSKKTDDIDFTVFKLEHVSDARSFQQVLTKTLRLDKLNSSDVKEYLLKIFSRELPTRVSILSKNGRRHFRIST
;
A
#
# COMPACT_ATOMS: atom_id res chain seq x y z
N MET A 1 0.41 -8.28 20.24
CA MET A 1 -0.57 -8.71 19.22
C MET A 1 0.00 -8.31 17.86
N LEU A 2 0.05 -9.21 16.88
CA LEU A 2 0.42 -8.83 15.51
C LEU A 2 -0.69 -7.96 14.92
N ASN A 3 -0.35 -6.73 14.49
CA ASN A 3 -1.25 -5.84 13.78
C ASN A 3 -1.24 -6.19 12.29
N TYR A 4 -2.20 -6.98 11.82
CA TYR A 4 -2.39 -7.22 10.39
C TYR A 4 -2.86 -5.95 9.66
N GLY A 5 -2.45 -5.79 8.41
CA GLY A 5 -2.83 -4.65 7.56
C GLY A 5 -1.64 -3.84 7.04
N PHE A 6 -1.91 -2.63 6.56
CA PHE A 6 -0.89 -1.71 6.04
C PHE A 6 -0.01 -1.18 7.17
N GLN A 7 1.31 -1.33 7.03
CA GLN A 7 2.28 -0.92 8.05
C GLN A 7 2.94 0.40 7.68
N ARG A 8 3.40 0.54 6.43
CA ARG A 8 4.20 1.69 6.03
C ARG A 8 4.14 1.93 4.53
N LEU A 9 4.00 3.19 4.17
CA LEU A 9 4.20 3.69 2.82
C LEU A 9 5.58 4.34 2.73
N ALA A 10 6.34 4.03 1.68
CA ALA A 10 7.60 4.69 1.39
C ALA A 10 7.67 5.15 -0.07
N LEU A 11 8.29 6.31 -0.28
CA LEU A 11 8.60 6.86 -1.60
C LEU A 11 10.12 7.01 -1.71
N ILE A 12 10.68 6.64 -2.86
CA ILE A 12 12.10 6.85 -3.20
C ILE A 12 12.14 7.54 -4.56
N GLY A 13 12.82 8.69 -4.66
CA GLY A 13 12.93 9.43 -5.93
C GLY A 13 11.59 9.82 -6.57
N SER A 14 10.52 9.94 -5.77
CA SER A 14 9.13 10.08 -6.21
C SER A 14 8.47 11.30 -5.57
N ALA A 15 7.58 11.99 -6.28
CA ALA A 15 6.84 13.16 -5.79
C ALA A 15 7.72 14.30 -5.24
N GLY A 16 8.93 14.45 -5.80
CA GLY A 16 9.94 15.41 -5.33
C GLY A 16 10.73 14.96 -4.10
N TYR A 17 10.43 13.80 -3.52
CA TYR A 17 11.20 13.24 -2.41
C TYR A 17 12.39 12.42 -2.90
N GLN A 18 13.55 12.63 -2.29
CA GLN A 18 14.64 11.65 -2.39
C GLN A 18 14.28 10.37 -1.63
N ARG A 19 13.73 10.52 -0.43
CA ARG A 19 13.18 9.45 0.41
C ARG A 19 12.12 10.04 1.32
N ALA A 20 10.98 9.36 1.46
CA ALA A 20 9.95 9.69 2.43
C ALA A 20 9.29 8.41 2.95
N GLU A 21 8.90 8.41 4.22
CA GLU A 21 8.26 7.29 4.89
C GLU A 21 7.06 7.80 5.69
N LEU A 22 5.96 7.08 5.61
CA LEU A 22 4.73 7.31 6.36
C LEU A 22 4.34 5.99 7.04
N PRO A 23 4.48 5.90 8.37
CA PRO A 23 3.87 4.82 9.15
C PRO A 23 2.34 4.89 9.02
N LEU A 24 1.70 3.73 8.84
CA LEU A 24 0.26 3.57 8.68
C LEU A 24 -0.38 2.81 9.86
N ASP A 25 0.43 2.08 10.62
CA ASP A 25 0.04 1.31 11.80
C ASP A 25 -0.04 2.19 13.07
N ASP A 26 0.91 3.10 13.27
CA ASP A 26 1.01 3.92 14.47
C ASP A 26 0.31 5.28 14.34
N SER A 27 -0.13 5.88 15.46
CA SER A 27 -0.75 7.21 15.53
C SER A 27 0.33 8.29 15.46
N VAL A 28 1.12 8.31 14.40
CA VAL A 28 2.13 9.36 14.21
C VAL A 28 1.50 10.48 13.39
N SER A 29 1.25 11.60 14.04
CA SER A 29 0.95 12.85 13.35
C SER A 29 2.17 13.23 12.53
N LEU A 30 2.08 13.06 11.21
CA LEU A 30 3.16 13.39 10.30
C LEU A 30 3.44 14.89 10.45
N ILE A 31 4.58 15.31 11.00
CA ILE A 31 4.97 16.74 11.03
C ILE A 31 5.91 16.95 9.84
N ALA A 32 5.31 17.19 8.67
CA ALA A 32 6.03 17.73 7.52
C ALA A 32 5.84 19.26 7.50
N PRO A 33 6.88 20.05 7.22
CA PRO A 33 6.74 21.49 7.07
C PRO A 33 5.88 21.75 5.83
N ASN A 34 4.67 22.27 6.06
CA ASN A 34 3.64 22.62 5.07
C ASN A 34 2.86 21.44 4.44
N ASN A 35 1.54 21.62 4.34
CA ASN A 35 0.54 20.63 3.91
C ASN A 35 0.74 20.04 2.49
N HIS A 36 1.66 20.56 1.67
CA HIS A 36 1.88 20.10 0.29
C HIS A 36 2.52 18.72 0.18
N GLY A 37 3.38 18.37 1.14
CA GLY A 37 4.11 17.10 1.11
C GLY A 37 3.27 15.88 1.50
N LYS A 38 2.38 16.05 2.48
CA LYS A 38 1.58 14.96 3.04
C LYS A 38 0.52 14.47 2.06
N THR A 39 -0.18 15.39 1.41
CA THR A 39 -1.18 15.07 0.40
C THR A 39 -0.57 14.27 -0.75
N SER A 40 0.66 14.60 -1.14
CA SER A 40 1.38 13.86 -2.17
C SER A 40 1.72 12.43 -1.72
N LEU A 41 2.18 12.26 -0.48
CA LEU A 41 2.41 10.91 0.08
C LEU A 41 1.12 10.10 0.12
N ILE A 42 0.03 10.67 0.62
CA ILE A 42 -1.26 9.98 0.68
C ILE A 42 -1.77 9.62 -0.73
N ASN A 43 -1.67 10.54 -1.68
CA ASN A 43 -2.09 10.29 -3.06
C ASN A 43 -1.27 9.19 -3.75
N ALA A 44 -0.03 8.95 -3.31
CA ALA A 44 0.78 7.85 -3.80
C ALA A 44 0.13 6.48 -3.56
N LEU A 45 -0.67 6.32 -2.48
CA LEU A 45 -1.40 5.08 -2.19
C LEU A 45 -2.37 4.70 -3.32
N GLN A 46 -2.88 5.67 -4.08
CA GLN A 46 -3.79 5.38 -5.18
C GLN A 46 -3.14 4.49 -6.23
N PHE A 47 -1.82 4.61 -6.46
CA PHE A 47 -1.13 3.73 -7.41
C PHE A 47 -1.15 2.26 -7.00
N LEU A 48 -1.11 1.98 -5.70
CA LEU A 48 -1.05 0.62 -5.15
C LEU A 48 -2.42 0.08 -4.74
N LEU A 49 -3.40 0.95 -4.48
CA LEU A 49 -4.72 0.59 -3.95
C LEU A 49 -5.89 0.91 -4.88
N ILE A 50 -5.72 1.74 -5.92
CA ILE A 50 -6.72 2.04 -6.95
C ILE A 50 -6.11 1.68 -8.31
N ILE A 51 -6.02 0.37 -8.59
CA ILE A 51 -5.26 -0.14 -9.73
C ILE A 51 -5.82 0.32 -11.10
N ASP A 52 -7.14 0.50 -11.19
CA ASP A 52 -7.78 1.07 -12.39
C ASP A 52 -7.48 2.57 -12.47
N GLN A 53 -6.55 2.96 -13.35
CA GLN A 53 -6.08 4.34 -13.50
C GLN A 53 -7.19 5.33 -13.83
N ARG A 54 -8.28 4.88 -14.48
CA ARG A 54 -9.44 5.73 -14.80
C ARG A 54 -10.20 6.14 -13.55
N ARG A 55 -9.97 5.45 -12.43
CA ARG A 55 -10.59 5.73 -11.14
C ARG A 55 -9.70 6.52 -10.21
N MET A 56 -8.42 6.68 -10.52
CA MET A 56 -7.53 7.55 -9.75
C MET A 56 -7.98 9.00 -9.84
N ASP A 57 -7.83 9.73 -8.74
CA ASP A 57 -8.22 11.13 -8.63
C ASP A 57 -7.12 11.90 -7.89
N PHE A 58 -6.40 12.73 -8.65
CA PHE A 58 -5.33 13.58 -8.10
C PHE A 58 -5.80 15.04 -7.96
N GLY A 59 -7.12 15.25 -7.79
CA GLY A 59 -7.73 16.56 -7.64
C GLY A 59 -7.61 17.38 -8.92
N SER A 60 -6.94 18.53 -8.83
CA SER A 60 -6.73 19.44 -9.98
C SER A 60 -5.71 18.92 -11.00
N HIS A 61 -5.02 17.81 -10.72
CA HIS A 61 -4.02 17.23 -11.59
C HIS A 61 -4.59 16.06 -12.40
N SER A 62 -4.32 16.05 -13.72
CA SER A 62 -4.61 14.88 -14.55
C SER A 62 -3.75 13.68 -14.13
N VAL A 63 -4.24 12.46 -14.37
CA VAL A 63 -3.50 11.21 -14.14
C VAL A 63 -2.14 11.23 -14.86
N GLU A 64 -2.07 11.82 -16.05
CA GLU A 64 -0.81 11.98 -16.76
C GLU A 64 0.18 12.88 -16.00
N LYS A 65 -0.24 14.07 -15.54
CA LYS A 65 0.61 14.96 -14.74
C LYS A 65 1.04 14.28 -13.44
N ALA A 66 0.14 13.55 -12.79
CA ALA A 66 0.47 12.76 -11.61
C ALA A 66 1.54 11.72 -11.92
N ARG A 67 1.41 10.93 -12.99
CA ARG A 67 2.44 9.95 -13.39
C ARG A 67 3.81 10.59 -13.59
N ARG A 68 3.90 11.75 -14.26
CA ARG A 68 5.19 12.45 -14.42
C ARG A 68 5.78 12.91 -13.09
N PHE A 69 4.92 13.32 -12.16
CA PHE A 69 5.33 13.79 -10.83
C PHE A 69 5.80 12.64 -9.91
N TYR A 70 5.10 11.51 -9.92
CA TYR A 70 5.43 10.35 -9.08
C TYR A 70 6.50 9.44 -9.70
N PHE A 71 6.59 9.37 -11.03
CA PHE A 71 7.56 8.55 -11.76
C PHE A 71 8.39 9.40 -12.74
N PRO A 72 9.22 10.33 -12.24
CA PRO A 72 10.04 11.19 -13.09
C PRO A 72 11.14 10.41 -13.84
N ASN A 73 11.56 9.25 -13.35
CA ASN A 73 12.61 8.40 -13.93
C ASN A 73 12.37 6.91 -13.64
N ASN A 74 13.27 6.05 -14.11
CA ASN A 74 13.19 4.59 -13.93
C ASN A 74 13.75 4.08 -12.59
N SER A 75 13.99 4.97 -11.63
CA SER A 75 14.42 4.68 -10.26
C SER A 75 13.50 5.35 -9.23
N ALA A 76 12.29 5.72 -9.64
CA ALA A 76 11.27 6.27 -8.77
C ALA A 76 10.36 5.14 -8.27
N TYR A 77 10.19 5.03 -6.96
CA TYR A 77 9.45 3.96 -6.29
C TYR A 77 8.34 4.51 -5.40
N ILE A 78 7.23 3.80 -5.38
CA ILE A 78 6.20 3.85 -4.33
C ILE A 78 6.08 2.43 -3.77
N LEU A 79 6.22 2.28 -2.46
CA LEU A 79 6.35 1.00 -1.77
C LEU A 79 5.37 0.95 -0.60
N LEU A 80 4.66 -0.15 -0.44
CA LEU A 80 3.70 -0.38 0.63
C LEU A 80 4.00 -1.70 1.31
N GLU A 81 4.34 -1.62 2.60
CA GLU A 81 4.53 -2.77 3.48
C GLU A 81 3.21 -3.18 4.11
N VAL A 82 2.90 -4.48 4.04
CA VAL A 82 1.62 -5.05 4.49
C VAL A 82 1.88 -6.33 5.25
N ILE A 83 1.23 -6.53 6.40
CA ILE A 83 1.25 -7.80 7.11
C ILE A 83 -0.05 -8.55 6.80
N LEU A 84 0.06 -9.66 6.09
CA LEU A 84 -1.05 -10.51 5.71
C LEU A 84 -1.20 -11.71 6.65
N PRO A 85 -2.44 -12.14 6.99
CA PRO A 85 -2.67 -13.21 7.97
C PRO A 85 -2.03 -14.56 7.65
N GLN A 86 -1.96 -14.96 6.37
CA GLN A 86 -1.40 -16.26 5.98
C GLN A 86 0.05 -16.16 5.47
N THR A 87 0.41 -15.03 4.88
CA THR A 87 1.67 -14.89 4.12
C THR A 87 2.76 -14.19 4.94
N GLY A 88 2.38 -13.47 5.99
CA GLY A 88 3.28 -12.63 6.77
C GLY A 88 3.51 -11.29 6.08
N THR A 89 4.68 -10.69 6.33
CA THR A 89 5.03 -9.39 5.75
C THR A 89 5.30 -9.52 4.25
N VAL A 90 4.68 -8.63 3.49
CA VAL A 90 4.82 -8.52 2.04
C VAL A 90 5.01 -7.06 1.66
N VAL A 91 5.73 -6.84 0.57
CA VAL A 91 5.91 -5.52 -0.03
C VAL A 91 5.21 -5.50 -1.37
N PHE A 92 4.33 -4.53 -1.54
CA PHE A 92 3.78 -4.12 -2.83
C PHE A 92 4.52 -2.89 -3.31
N GLY A 93 4.87 -2.86 -4.59
CA GLY A 93 5.58 -1.72 -5.15
C GLY A 93 5.16 -1.40 -6.56
N CYS A 94 5.37 -0.15 -6.93
CA CYS A 94 5.46 0.26 -8.31
C CYS A 94 6.74 1.07 -8.54
N VAL A 95 7.39 0.80 -9.67
CA VAL A 95 8.64 1.41 -10.09
C VAL A 95 8.47 2.07 -11.44
N GLY A 96 9.03 3.27 -11.62
CA GLY A 96 9.04 3.93 -12.91
C GLY A 96 9.78 3.12 -13.98
N LYS A 97 9.30 3.17 -15.21
CA LYS A 97 9.95 2.57 -16.39
C LYS A 97 10.81 3.58 -17.14
N GLY A 98 10.76 4.85 -16.75
CA GLY A 98 11.46 5.97 -17.40
C GLY A 98 10.76 6.45 -18.67
N VAL A 99 10.50 5.55 -19.63
CA VAL A 99 9.83 5.91 -20.89
C VAL A 99 8.37 6.29 -20.62
N GLY A 100 7.96 7.47 -21.09
CA GLY A 100 6.58 7.96 -21.01
C GLY A 100 6.07 8.20 -19.58
N HIS A 101 6.95 8.18 -18.57
CA HIS A 101 6.58 8.20 -17.15
C HIS A 101 5.61 7.07 -16.76
N ASP A 102 5.72 5.95 -17.48
CA ASP A 102 5.00 4.72 -17.15
C ASP A 102 5.65 4.03 -15.95
N TYR A 103 4.93 3.08 -15.35
CA TYR A 103 5.41 2.34 -14.19
C TYR A 103 5.02 0.86 -14.28
N GLU A 104 5.67 0.03 -13.48
CA GLU A 104 5.43 -1.40 -13.40
C GLU A 104 5.20 -1.82 -11.96
N TYR A 105 4.26 -2.75 -11.75
CA TYR A 105 3.97 -3.31 -10.45
C TYR A 105 4.89 -4.47 -10.11
N PHE A 106 5.22 -4.60 -8.83
CA PHE A 106 5.90 -5.76 -8.31
C PHE A 106 5.46 -6.08 -6.88
N ALA A 107 5.73 -7.31 -6.46
CA ALA A 107 5.57 -7.73 -5.08
C ALA A 107 6.63 -8.75 -4.66
N TYR A 108 6.92 -8.80 -3.36
CA TYR A 108 7.71 -9.87 -2.75
C TYR A 108 7.29 -10.11 -1.30
N LYS A 109 7.67 -11.26 -0.77
CA LYS A 109 7.51 -11.60 0.65
C LYS A 109 8.78 -11.17 1.40
N GLY A 110 8.61 -10.45 2.49
CA GLY A 110 9.71 -9.86 3.27
C GLY A 110 9.32 -8.53 3.87
N GLU A 111 10.15 -8.04 4.80
CA GLU A 111 10.04 -6.70 5.35
C GLU A 111 10.61 -5.67 4.37
N LEU A 112 10.05 -4.47 4.39
CA LEU A 112 10.50 -3.38 3.56
C LEU A 112 11.80 -2.80 4.12
N ASN A 113 12.92 -3.05 3.45
CA ASN A 113 14.18 -2.38 3.73
C ASN A 113 14.54 -1.43 2.59
N LEU A 114 14.50 -0.11 2.85
CA LEU A 114 14.84 0.90 1.84
C LEU A 114 16.32 0.90 1.45
N GLY A 115 17.18 0.27 2.25
CA GLY A 115 18.58 0.02 1.91
C GLY A 115 18.74 -0.92 0.71
N ASP A 116 17.84 -1.90 0.55
CA ASP A 116 17.88 -2.88 -0.54
C ASP A 116 17.52 -2.28 -1.91
N TYR A 117 17.15 -1.00 -1.96
CA TYR A 117 16.87 -0.26 -3.20
C TYR A 117 18.05 0.66 -3.59
N ARG A 118 19.18 0.57 -2.89
CA ARG A 118 20.37 1.36 -3.13
C ARG A 118 21.54 0.48 -3.56
N LEU A 119 22.26 0.96 -4.55
CA LEU A 119 23.54 0.40 -4.97
C LEU A 119 24.65 0.84 -4.00
N ALA A 120 25.79 0.15 -4.05
CA ALA A 120 26.95 0.43 -3.20
C ALA A 120 27.52 1.85 -3.39
N ASP A 121 27.31 2.44 -4.57
CA ASP A 121 27.70 3.82 -4.90
C ASP A 121 26.68 4.87 -4.39
N GLY A 122 25.60 4.43 -3.75
CA GLY A 122 24.54 5.29 -3.21
C GLY A 122 23.44 5.64 -4.23
N HIS A 123 23.56 5.23 -5.49
CA HIS A 123 22.51 5.42 -6.48
C HIS A 123 21.32 4.48 -6.20
N ILE A 124 20.12 4.94 -6.57
CA ILE A 124 18.93 4.11 -6.48
C ILE A 124 18.94 3.10 -7.63
N VAL A 125 18.57 1.86 -7.34
CA VAL A 125 18.45 0.79 -8.33
C VAL A 125 17.44 1.21 -9.40
N THR A 126 17.80 1.04 -10.67
CA THR A 126 16.94 1.42 -11.82
C THR A 126 16.26 0.20 -12.41
N GLN A 127 15.06 0.34 -12.99
CA GLN A 127 14.57 -0.68 -13.93
C GLN A 127 15.43 -0.76 -15.20
N PRO A 128 15.71 -1.96 -15.74
CA PRO A 128 15.14 -3.29 -15.39
C PRO A 128 15.93 -4.09 -14.32
N LYS A 129 16.88 -3.48 -13.60
CA LYS A 129 17.82 -4.20 -12.71
C LYS A 129 17.19 -4.63 -11.37
N LEU A 130 15.98 -4.16 -11.05
CA LEU A 130 15.33 -4.33 -9.75
C LEU A 130 15.26 -5.79 -9.31
N VAL A 131 14.77 -6.68 -10.18
CA VAL A 131 14.52 -8.09 -9.84
C VAL A 131 15.82 -8.80 -9.43
N ASN A 132 16.85 -8.68 -10.25
CA ASN A 132 18.15 -9.31 -9.98
C ASN A 132 18.84 -8.71 -8.75
N HIS A 133 18.70 -7.40 -8.56
CA HIS A 133 19.27 -6.74 -7.40
C HIS A 133 18.59 -7.22 -6.10
N LEU A 134 17.27 -7.17 -6.02
CA LEU A 134 16.53 -7.63 -4.84
C LEU A 134 16.70 -9.14 -4.58
N ALA A 135 16.90 -9.95 -5.62
CA ALA A 135 17.25 -11.36 -5.45
C ALA A 135 18.60 -11.55 -4.72
N SER A 136 19.58 -10.65 -4.92
CA SER A 136 20.83 -10.67 -4.15
C SER A 136 20.64 -10.31 -2.67
N HIS A 137 19.53 -9.65 -2.35
CA HIS A 137 19.05 -9.38 -0.98
C HIS A 137 18.01 -10.42 -0.51
N GLN A 138 17.97 -11.61 -1.15
CA GLN A 138 17.09 -12.73 -0.79
C GLN A 138 15.59 -12.47 -0.98
N HIS A 139 15.21 -11.38 -1.67
CA HIS A 139 13.81 -11.12 -2.02
C HIS A 139 13.48 -11.71 -3.38
N ARG A 140 12.53 -12.65 -3.42
CA ARG A 140 11.98 -13.16 -4.68
C ARG A 140 10.92 -12.20 -5.20
N VAL A 141 11.29 -11.37 -6.17
CA VAL A 141 10.42 -10.35 -6.77
C VAL A 141 9.60 -10.91 -7.92
N TYR A 142 8.30 -10.63 -7.89
CA TYR A 142 7.36 -10.94 -8.96
C TYR A 142 6.87 -9.63 -9.58
N GLN A 143 6.93 -9.52 -10.90
CA GLN A 143 6.41 -8.37 -11.65
C GLN A 143 5.00 -8.66 -12.17
N TYR A 144 4.17 -7.63 -12.24
CA TYR A 144 2.77 -7.75 -12.62
C TYR A 144 2.36 -6.64 -13.59
N ASN A 145 1.48 -6.98 -14.54
CA ASN A 145 0.69 -5.97 -15.24
C ASN A 145 -0.47 -5.49 -14.36
N GLU A 146 -1.15 -4.42 -14.77
CA GLU A 146 -2.29 -3.82 -14.04
C GLU A 146 -3.39 -4.85 -13.71
N ARG A 147 -3.71 -5.74 -14.64
CA ARG A 147 -4.76 -6.75 -14.47
C ARG A 147 -4.38 -7.78 -13.41
N ASP A 148 -3.18 -8.34 -13.49
CA ASP A 148 -2.70 -9.38 -12.59
C ASP A 148 -2.45 -8.82 -11.19
N PHE A 149 -1.92 -7.60 -11.10
CA PHE A 149 -1.75 -6.91 -9.82
C PHE A 149 -3.09 -6.57 -9.16
N ARG A 150 -4.08 -6.15 -9.94
CA ARG A 150 -5.46 -5.99 -9.45
C ARG A 150 -6.00 -7.29 -8.84
N HIS A 151 -5.77 -8.42 -9.50
CA HIS A 151 -6.19 -9.72 -8.95
C HIS A 151 -5.42 -10.08 -7.69
N LEU A 152 -4.14 -9.73 -7.61
CA LEU A 152 -3.31 -9.88 -6.42
C LEU A 152 -3.87 -9.10 -5.23
N ILE A 153 -4.29 -7.84 -5.43
CA ILE A 153 -4.77 -7.01 -4.31
C ILE A 153 -6.18 -7.42 -3.88
N TYR A 154 -7.15 -7.51 -4.81
CA TYR A 154 -8.57 -7.66 -4.47
C TYR A 154 -9.12 -9.09 -4.51
N GLY A 155 -8.32 -10.08 -4.92
CA GLY A 155 -8.81 -11.44 -5.14
C GLY A 155 -9.67 -11.60 -6.41
N GLY A 156 -9.76 -12.83 -6.92
CA GLY A 156 -10.54 -13.18 -8.10
C GLY A 156 -10.39 -14.64 -8.53
N ALA A 157 -11.44 -15.22 -9.13
CA ALA A 157 -11.68 -16.66 -9.31
C ALA A 157 -10.65 -17.48 -10.14
N LYS A 158 -9.57 -16.89 -10.64
CA LYS A 158 -8.51 -17.61 -11.36
C LYS A 158 -7.16 -16.94 -11.13
N SER A 159 -6.63 -17.00 -9.92
CA SER A 159 -5.17 -16.91 -9.79
C SER A 159 -4.61 -18.17 -10.45
N LYS A 160 -3.95 -18.02 -11.61
CA LYS A 160 -3.10 -19.08 -12.14
C LYS A 160 -2.14 -19.41 -11.00
N LYS A 161 -2.07 -20.69 -10.61
CA LYS A 161 -1.04 -21.21 -9.70
C LYS A 161 0.34 -20.86 -10.28
N THR A 162 0.85 -19.68 -9.99
CA THR A 162 2.26 -19.33 -10.09
C THR A 162 2.80 -19.55 -8.69
N ASP A 163 3.33 -20.75 -8.48
CA ASP A 163 4.14 -21.21 -7.35
C ASP A 163 4.02 -20.46 -6.00
N ASP A 164 3.40 -21.19 -5.05
CA ASP A 164 3.58 -21.17 -3.59
C ASP A 164 3.28 -19.94 -2.73
N ILE A 165 3.07 -18.73 -3.28
CA ILE A 165 2.85 -17.55 -2.41
C ILE A 165 1.55 -16.81 -2.73
N ASP A 166 0.64 -16.83 -1.77
CA ASP A 166 -0.64 -16.11 -1.80
C ASP A 166 -0.45 -14.65 -1.31
N PHE A 167 -0.21 -13.71 -2.22
CA PHE A 167 -0.13 -12.28 -1.87
C PHE A 167 -1.49 -11.58 -1.78
N THR A 168 -2.60 -12.34 -1.66
CA THR A 168 -3.94 -11.76 -1.65
C THR A 168 -4.15 -10.88 -0.42
N VAL A 169 -4.34 -9.57 -0.64
CA VAL A 169 -4.59 -8.61 0.46
C VAL A 169 -6.01 -8.71 0.98
N PHE A 170 -6.96 -8.85 0.06
CA PHE A 170 -8.38 -8.95 0.37
C PHE A 170 -8.92 -10.28 -0.13
N LYS A 171 -9.17 -11.22 0.80
CA LYS A 171 -9.87 -12.48 0.49
C LYS A 171 -11.36 -12.22 0.45
N LEU A 172 -11.80 -11.59 -0.62
CA LEU A 172 -13.23 -11.36 -0.82
C LEU A 172 -13.90 -12.71 -1.11
N GLU A 173 -14.82 -13.12 -0.22
CA GLU A 173 -15.61 -14.35 -0.38
C GLU A 173 -16.41 -14.33 -1.69
N HIS A 174 -16.79 -13.14 -2.16
CA HIS A 174 -17.43 -12.94 -3.46
C HIS A 174 -16.75 -11.86 -4.30
N VAL A 175 -16.52 -12.18 -5.58
CA VAL A 175 -15.93 -11.26 -6.58
C VAL A 175 -16.79 -10.00 -6.79
N SER A 176 -18.10 -10.08 -6.49
CA SER A 176 -19.02 -8.93 -6.48
C SER A 176 -18.65 -7.87 -5.45
N ASP A 177 -18.07 -8.29 -4.33
CA ASP A 177 -17.70 -7.40 -3.21
C ASP A 177 -16.44 -6.62 -3.54
N ALA A 178 -15.65 -7.06 -4.52
CA ALA A 178 -14.49 -6.31 -5.00
C ALA A 178 -14.88 -4.95 -5.57
N ARG A 179 -16.06 -4.86 -6.21
CA ARG A 179 -16.58 -3.57 -6.70
C ARG A 179 -17.01 -2.67 -5.56
N SER A 180 -17.73 -3.21 -4.58
CA SER A 180 -18.19 -2.47 -3.40
C SER A 180 -17.01 -2.00 -2.55
N PHE A 181 -16.00 -2.85 -2.38
CA PHE A 181 -14.78 -2.57 -1.65
C PHE A 181 -13.90 -1.54 -2.36
N GLN A 182 -13.69 -1.71 -3.68
CA GLN A 182 -13.06 -0.69 -4.49
C GLN A 182 -13.81 0.63 -4.41
N GLN A 183 -15.15 0.60 -4.41
CA GLN A 183 -15.96 1.80 -4.27
C GLN A 183 -15.82 2.42 -2.88
N VAL A 184 -15.73 1.65 -1.80
CA VAL A 184 -15.47 2.16 -0.45
C VAL A 184 -14.08 2.78 -0.41
N LEU A 185 -13.03 2.06 -0.80
CA LEU A 185 -11.66 2.56 -0.81
C LEU A 185 -11.48 3.76 -1.73
N THR A 186 -12.11 3.73 -2.91
CA THR A 186 -12.11 4.84 -3.87
C THR A 186 -12.92 6.03 -3.34
N LYS A 187 -14.10 5.84 -2.74
CA LYS A 187 -14.89 6.93 -2.15
C LYS A 187 -14.21 7.50 -0.91
N THR A 188 -13.62 6.66 -0.07
CA THR A 188 -12.78 7.03 1.07
C THR A 188 -11.60 7.87 0.61
N LEU A 189 -10.90 7.46 -0.45
CA LEU A 189 -9.75 8.20 -0.95
C LEU A 189 -10.15 9.44 -1.78
N ARG A 190 -11.35 9.46 -2.36
CA ARG A 190 -11.91 10.59 -3.11
C ARG A 190 -12.64 11.63 -2.27
N LEU A 191 -13.12 11.27 -1.07
CA LEU A 191 -13.87 12.19 -0.22
C LEU A 191 -12.89 13.17 0.45
N ASP A 192 -12.69 14.27 -0.26
CA ASP A 192 -12.25 15.59 0.18
C ASP A 192 -11.14 15.65 1.23
N LYS A 193 -9.96 16.08 0.78
CA LYS A 193 -8.81 16.48 1.61
C LYS A 193 -8.47 15.44 2.69
N LEU A 194 -8.16 14.23 2.25
CA LEU A 194 -7.59 13.18 3.10
C LEU A 194 -6.47 13.73 4.00
N ASN A 195 -6.75 13.89 5.28
CA ASN A 195 -5.69 13.96 6.27
C ASN A 195 -5.20 12.53 6.54
N SER A 196 -3.92 12.40 6.90
CA SER A 196 -3.31 11.13 7.34
C SER A 196 -4.13 10.37 8.38
N SER A 197 -4.85 11.10 9.25
CA SER A 197 -5.79 10.56 10.24
C SER A 197 -6.97 9.80 9.61
N ASP A 198 -7.53 10.32 8.51
CA ASP A 198 -8.74 9.78 7.91
C ASP A 198 -8.40 8.51 7.13
N VAL A 199 -7.34 8.56 6.33
CA VAL A 199 -6.81 7.38 5.63
C VAL A 199 -6.55 6.25 6.61
N LYS A 200 -5.90 6.54 7.74
CA LYS A 200 -5.70 5.56 8.80
C LYS A 200 -7.01 4.98 9.31
N GLU A 201 -7.98 5.81 9.69
CA GLU A 201 -9.26 5.35 10.23
C GLU A 201 -10.02 4.47 9.22
N TYR A 202 -9.97 4.81 7.94
CA TYR A 202 -10.61 4.03 6.89
C TYR A 202 -9.89 2.71 6.61
N LEU A 203 -8.56 2.72 6.58
CA LEU A 203 -7.76 1.50 6.46
C LEU A 203 -8.03 0.55 7.64
N LEU A 204 -8.06 1.07 8.87
CA LEU A 204 -8.42 0.28 10.06
C LEU A 204 -9.86 -0.24 10.03
N LYS A 205 -10.83 0.54 9.55
CA LYS A 205 -12.23 0.10 9.36
C LYS A 205 -12.36 -1.01 8.31
N ILE A 206 -11.53 -0.98 7.28
CA ILE A 206 -11.46 -1.99 6.24
C ILE A 206 -10.91 -3.31 6.80
N PHE A 207 -9.79 -3.27 7.53
CA PHE A 207 -9.18 -4.49 8.07
C PHE A 207 -9.94 -5.08 9.26
N SER A 208 -10.60 -4.25 10.07
CA SER A 208 -11.41 -4.74 11.22
C SER A 208 -12.65 -5.51 10.81
N ARG A 209 -13.19 -5.28 9.60
CA ARG A 209 -14.35 -6.02 9.06
C ARG A 209 -13.99 -7.36 8.42
N GLU A 210 -12.74 -7.53 8.02
CA GLU A 210 -12.22 -8.72 7.33
C GLU A 210 -11.51 -9.70 8.28
N LEU A 211 -11.50 -9.41 9.59
CA LEU A 211 -11.11 -10.40 10.59
C LEU A 211 -12.23 -11.45 10.69
N PRO A 212 -11.99 -12.73 10.37
CA PRO A 212 -13.00 -13.75 10.53
C PRO A 212 -13.46 -13.79 12.00
N THR A 213 -14.78 -13.90 12.20
CA THR A 213 -15.50 -13.96 13.49
C THR A 213 -15.10 -15.15 14.39
N ARG A 214 -13.95 -15.80 14.13
CA ARG A 214 -13.37 -16.85 14.98
C ARG A 214 -12.24 -16.36 15.89
N VAL A 215 -12.01 -15.06 16.00
CA VAL A 215 -11.30 -14.49 17.14
C VAL A 215 -12.28 -13.64 17.94
N SER A 216 -13.08 -14.33 18.76
CA SER A 216 -13.82 -13.73 19.86
C SER A 216 -12.83 -13.19 20.89
N ILE A 217 -12.29 -11.98 20.67
CA ILE A 217 -11.70 -11.21 21.75
C ILE A 217 -12.81 -10.38 22.36
N LEU A 218 -13.39 -11.01 23.37
CA LEU A 218 -14.00 -10.41 24.54
C LEU A 218 -13.65 -8.93 24.69
N SER A 219 -14.65 -8.10 24.41
CA SER A 219 -14.93 -6.95 25.27
C SER A 219 -14.91 -7.42 26.72
N LYS A 220 -13.89 -7.02 27.48
CA LYS A 220 -13.93 -6.79 28.93
C LYS A 220 -12.57 -6.32 29.45
N ASN A 221 -12.42 -5.00 29.51
CA ASN A 221 -11.77 -4.29 30.61
C ASN A 221 -12.58 -2.99 30.76
N GLY A 222 -13.58 -2.89 31.63
CA GLY A 222 -13.53 -3.28 33.03
C GLY A 222 -13.25 -2.07 33.93
N ARG A 223 -13.77 -0.86 33.62
CA ARG A 223 -13.96 0.18 34.65
C ARG A 223 -15.17 -0.23 35.51
N ARG A 224 -14.91 -1.00 36.56
CA ARG A 224 -15.82 -1.08 37.71
C ARG A 224 -15.67 0.21 38.50
N HIS A 225 -16.76 0.95 38.67
CA HIS A 225 -17.25 1.41 39.98
C HIS A 225 -18.60 2.08 39.78
N PHE A 226 -19.68 1.34 40.05
CA PHE A 226 -20.90 1.89 40.63
C PHE A 226 -21.43 0.86 41.62
N ARG A 227 -21.44 1.24 42.89
CA ARG A 227 -22.22 0.58 43.93
C ARG A 227 -22.94 1.70 44.67
N ILE A 228 -24.25 1.81 44.44
CA ILE A 228 -25.17 2.53 45.31
C ILE A 228 -25.69 1.48 46.30
N SER A 229 -25.69 1.80 47.58
CA SER A 229 -26.37 1.04 48.62
C SER A 229 -26.89 2.04 49.63
N THR A 230 -28.22 2.15 49.61
CA THR A 230 -29.22 2.75 50.52
C THR A 230 -28.84 4.01 51.30
#